data_AF-A0A7W1BU08-F1
#
_entry.id   AF-A0A7W1BU08-F1
#
_cell.length_a   1.000
_cell.length_b   1.000
_cell.length_c   1.000
_cell.angle_alpha   90.00
_cell.angle_beta   90.00
_cell.angle_gamma   90.00
#
_symmetry.space_group_name_H-M   'P 1'
#
loop_
_entity.id
_entity.type
_entity.pdbx_description
1 polymer ?
#
loop_
_entity_poly.entity_id
_entity_poly.type
_entity_poly.pdbx_seq_one_letter_code
_entity_poly.pdbx_strand_id
1 'polypeptide(L)'
;MLVIVWAVALACTGGLYLAIRTPWGRVLKSIREDEDAARSLGKNVFAYKLQSLALGSALAGTAGLFYAWQFSFFSPGDFAPLLTFFAWMIVILGGLGRAWSVPVGALVFGVIFAGTRFFDFPPFSWFDSADRAYLRLIVIGLVIVGLVFFRPQGILGKRDEMVLE
;
A
#
# COMPACT_ATOMS: atom_id res chain seq x y z
N MET A 1 12.84 12.23 -11.43
CA MET A 1 11.80 11.18 -11.40
C MET A 1 11.25 10.93 -10.00
N LEU A 2 12.09 10.55 -9.02
CA LEU A 2 11.64 10.28 -7.65
C LEU A 2 10.83 11.43 -7.02
N VAL A 3 11.27 12.68 -7.19
CA VAL A 3 10.53 13.86 -6.70
C VAL A 3 9.13 13.98 -7.31
N ILE A 4 8.98 13.68 -8.61
CA ILE A 4 7.69 13.76 -9.31
C ILE A 4 6.74 12.68 -8.78
N VAL A 5 7.23 11.44 -8.63
CA VAL A 5 6.44 10.32 -8.10
C VAL A 5 5.94 10.63 -6.70
N TRP A 6 6.81 11.12 -5.81
CA TRP A 6 6.41 11.48 -4.45
C TRP A 6 5.47 12.69 -4.42
N ALA A 7 5.69 13.70 -5.26
CA ALA A 7 4.79 14.84 -5.35
C ALA A 7 3.38 14.41 -5.78
N VAL A 8 3.26 13.54 -6.78
CA VAL A 8 1.96 13.01 -7.22
C VAL A 8 1.35 12.09 -6.17
N ALA A 9 2.13 11.23 -5.54
CA ALA A 9 1.65 10.38 -4.45
C ALA A 9 1.10 11.20 -3.27
N LEU A 10 1.79 12.29 -2.89
CA LEU A 10 1.34 13.21 -1.84
C LEU A 10 0.08 13.98 -2.28
N ALA A 11 0.02 14.44 -3.54
CA ALA A 11 -1.17 15.10 -4.08
C ALA A 11 -2.39 14.18 -4.09
N CYS A 12 -2.24 12.93 -4.56
CA CYS A 12 -3.28 11.90 -4.52
C CYS A 12 -3.72 11.59 -3.09
N THR A 13 -2.77 11.43 -2.17
CA THR A 13 -3.06 11.17 -0.75
C THR A 13 -3.79 12.33 -0.11
N GLY A 14 -3.35 13.57 -0.38
CA GLY A 14 -3.98 14.79 0.11
C GLY A 14 -5.41 14.96 -0.44
N GLY A 15 -5.60 14.71 -1.74
CA GLY A 15 -6.91 14.71 -2.38
C GLY A 15 -7.86 13.68 -1.76
N LEU A 16 -7.38 12.45 -1.55
CA LEU A 16 -8.15 11.39 -0.90
C LEU A 16 -8.49 11.76 0.55
N TYR A 17 -7.52 12.31 1.29
CA TYR A 17 -7.71 12.75 2.67
C TYR A 17 -8.78 13.83 2.80
N LEU A 18 -8.82 14.79 1.87
CA LEU A 18 -9.86 15.79 1.80
C LEU A 18 -11.20 15.16 1.42
N ALA A 19 -11.24 14.30 0.39
CA ALA A 19 -12.45 13.63 -0.08
C ALA A 19 -13.15 12.82 1.02
N ILE A 20 -12.38 12.11 1.85
CA ILE A 20 -12.91 11.31 2.97
C ILE A 20 -13.58 12.19 4.04
N ARG A 21 -13.17 13.45 4.19
CA ARG A 21 -13.74 14.39 5.16
C ARG A 21 -15.02 15.07 4.68
N THR A 22 -15.33 14.96 3.39
CA THR A 22 -16.56 15.52 2.81
C THR A 22 -17.79 14.65 3.15
N PRO A 23 -19.04 15.10 2.85
CA PRO A 23 -20.23 14.25 2.99
C PRO A 23 -20.11 12.90 2.27
N TRP A 24 -19.38 12.84 1.16
CA TRP A 24 -19.15 11.61 0.40
C TRP A 24 -18.45 10.53 1.25
N GLY A 25 -17.37 10.88 1.93
CA GLY A 25 -16.65 9.95 2.80
C GLY A 25 -17.45 9.51 4.03
N ARG A 26 -18.33 10.39 4.56
CA ARG A 26 -19.24 10.02 5.66
C ARG A 26 -20.26 8.96 5.26
N VAL A 27 -20.80 9.04 4.04
CA VAL A 27 -21.72 8.03 3.49
C VAL A 27 -20.99 6.70 3.26
N LEU A 28 -19.75 6.73 2.76
CA LEU A 28 -18.92 5.53 2.64
C LEU A 28 -18.64 4.87 3.99
N LYS A 29 -18.42 5.68 5.03
CA LYS A 29 -18.24 5.15 6.39
C LYS A 29 -19.51 4.48 6.91
N SER A 30 -20.69 5.09 6.71
CA SER A 30 -21.95 4.44 7.10
C SER A 30 -22.22 3.15 6.34
N ILE A 31 -21.88 3.10 5.04
CA ILE A 31 -21.99 1.87 4.22
C ILE A 31 -21.05 0.77 4.76
N ARG A 32 -19.86 1.13 5.27
CA ARG A 32 -18.93 0.17 5.89
C ARG A 32 -19.46 -0.39 7.21
N GLU A 33 -20.20 0.41 7.98
CA GLU A 33 -20.76 0.02 9.28
C GLU A 33 -22.03 -0.84 9.11
N ASP A 34 -22.99 -0.39 8.30
CA ASP A 34 -24.21 -1.14 7.96
C ASP A 34 -24.77 -0.67 6.60
N GLU A 35 -24.70 -1.57 5.62
CA GLU A 35 -25.17 -1.32 4.25
C GLU A 35 -26.70 -1.19 4.17
N ASP A 36 -27.44 -2.00 4.92
CA ASP A 36 -28.90 -2.00 4.89
C ASP A 36 -29.45 -0.75 5.59
N ALA A 37 -28.83 -0.33 6.69
CA ALA A 37 -29.14 0.93 7.35
C ALA A 37 -28.90 2.13 6.40
N ALA A 38 -27.76 2.18 5.71
CA ALA A 38 -27.47 3.25 4.74
C ALA A 38 -28.50 3.28 3.59
N ARG A 39 -28.94 2.10 3.14
CA ARG A 39 -29.96 1.97 2.08
C ARG A 39 -31.34 2.41 2.55
N SER A 40 -31.72 2.10 3.79
CA SER A 40 -33.00 2.54 4.39
C SER A 40 -33.12 4.07 4.49
N LEU A 41 -31.99 4.78 4.64
CA LEU A 41 -31.90 6.24 4.64
C LEU A 41 -31.92 6.86 3.22
N GLY A 42 -32.23 6.07 2.19
CA GLY A 42 -32.35 6.51 0.80
C GLY A 42 -31.03 6.76 0.09
N LYS A 43 -29.89 6.26 0.61
CA LYS A 43 -28.60 6.37 -0.07
C LYS A 43 -28.44 5.24 -1.10
N ASN A 44 -28.03 5.59 -2.31
CA ASN A 44 -27.72 4.61 -3.34
C ASN A 44 -26.35 3.96 -3.09
N VAL A 45 -26.33 2.87 -2.31
CA VAL A 45 -25.09 2.18 -1.93
C VAL A 45 -24.26 1.74 -3.13
N PHE A 46 -24.92 1.22 -4.17
CA PHE A 46 -24.25 0.76 -5.39
C PHE A 46 -23.45 1.88 -6.06
N ALA A 47 -24.04 3.07 -6.20
CA ALA A 47 -23.37 4.22 -6.80
C ALA A 47 -22.13 4.66 -5.99
N TYR A 48 -22.21 4.70 -4.65
CA TYR A 48 -21.06 5.04 -3.80
C TYR A 48 -19.94 3.99 -3.88
N LYS A 49 -20.29 2.69 -3.92
CA LYS A 49 -19.31 1.61 -4.13
C LYS A 49 -18.64 1.74 -5.50
N LEU A 50 -19.41 1.98 -6.56
CA LEU A 50 -18.87 2.15 -7.91
C LEU A 50 -17.94 3.36 -8.00
N GLN A 51 -18.30 4.50 -7.38
CA GLN A 51 -17.44 5.67 -7.30
C GLN A 51 -16.12 5.39 -6.57
N SER A 52 -16.18 4.66 -5.44
CA SER A 52 -14.97 4.28 -4.69
C SER A 52 -14.06 3.35 -5.50
N LEU A 53 -14.64 2.40 -6.26
CA LEU A 53 -13.91 1.52 -7.16
C LEU A 53 -13.27 2.31 -8.30
N ALA A 54 -14.03 3.20 -8.96
CA ALA A 54 -13.52 4.03 -10.05
C ALA A 54 -12.35 4.91 -9.59
N LEU A 55 -12.45 5.51 -8.41
CA LEU A 55 -11.38 6.32 -7.82
C LEU A 55 -10.14 5.46 -7.51
N GLY A 56 -10.32 4.28 -6.92
CA GLY A 56 -9.23 3.33 -6.68
C GLY A 56 -8.53 2.88 -7.97
N SER A 57 -9.29 2.55 -9.01
CA SER A 57 -8.78 2.17 -10.32
C SER A 57 -8.03 3.32 -11.01
N ALA A 58 -8.50 4.56 -10.88
CA ALA A 58 -7.80 5.72 -11.42
C ALA A 58 -6.43 5.94 -10.73
N LEU A 59 -6.36 5.76 -9.41
CA LEU A 59 -5.11 5.82 -8.66
C LEU A 59 -4.15 4.68 -9.03
N ALA A 60 -4.66 3.46 -9.18
CA ALA A 60 -3.88 2.31 -9.64
C ALA A 60 -3.35 2.52 -11.08
N GLY A 61 -4.16 3.05 -11.98
CA GLY A 61 -3.75 3.41 -13.33
C GLY A 61 -2.66 4.49 -13.35
N THR A 62 -2.75 5.48 -12.45
CA THR A 62 -1.69 6.48 -12.27
C THR A 62 -0.37 5.85 -11.82
N ALA A 63 -0.42 4.89 -10.90
CA ALA A 63 0.75 4.13 -10.48
C ALA A 63 1.35 3.31 -11.65
N GLY A 64 0.49 2.66 -12.46
CA GLY A 64 0.89 1.93 -13.66
C GLY A 64 1.57 2.82 -14.71
N LEU A 65 1.11 4.07 -14.88
CA LEU A 65 1.74 5.04 -15.77
C LEU A 65 3.18 5.34 -15.34
N PHE A 66 3.42 5.56 -14.05
CA PHE A 66 4.78 5.76 -13.53
C PHE A 66 5.65 4.52 -13.66
N TYR A 67 5.06 3.33 -13.49
CA TYR A 67 5.76 2.07 -13.69
C TYR A 67 6.19 1.91 -15.16
N ALA A 68 5.31 2.22 -16.12
CA ALA A 68 5.63 2.21 -17.55
C ALA A 68 6.70 3.19 -17.94
N TRP A 69 6.64 4.39 -17.37
CA TRP A 69 7.66 5.40 -17.61
C TRP A 69 9.04 4.95 -17.11
N GLN A 70 9.11 4.27 -15.96
CA GLN A 70 10.39 3.82 -15.39
C GLN A 70 11.05 2.73 -16.22
N PHE A 71 10.29 1.71 -16.63
CA PHE A 71 10.87 0.49 -17.18
C PHE A 71 10.91 0.48 -18.71
N SER A 72 10.07 1.26 -19.40
CA SER A 72 9.99 1.42 -20.88
C SER A 72 9.83 0.13 -21.70
N PHE A 73 9.94 -1.03 -21.07
CA PHE A 73 9.82 -2.37 -21.61
C PHE A 73 9.15 -3.26 -20.55
N PHE A 74 8.32 -4.18 -21.00
CA PHE A 74 7.57 -5.08 -20.14
C PHE A 74 7.63 -6.51 -20.68
N SER A 75 7.91 -7.44 -19.77
CA SER A 75 7.74 -8.86 -20.00
C SER A 75 6.59 -9.40 -19.12
N PRO A 76 5.91 -10.49 -19.52
CA PRO A 76 4.92 -11.14 -18.66
C PRO A 76 5.48 -11.57 -17.29
N GLY A 77 6.79 -11.83 -17.20
CA GLY A 77 7.47 -12.18 -15.95
C GLY A 77 7.51 -11.04 -14.93
N ASP A 78 7.44 -9.78 -15.37
CA ASP A 78 7.49 -8.61 -14.48
C ASP A 78 6.20 -8.44 -13.65
N PHE A 79 5.11 -9.07 -14.10
CA PHE A 79 3.80 -9.07 -13.41
C PHE A 79 3.56 -10.36 -12.63
N ALA A 80 4.64 -11.05 -12.23
CA ALA A 80 4.56 -12.19 -11.34
C ALA A 80 3.85 -11.82 -10.02
N PRO A 81 3.27 -12.80 -9.30
CA PRO A 81 2.59 -12.57 -8.01
C PRO A 81 3.43 -11.85 -6.97
N LEU A 82 4.75 -11.88 -7.09
CA LEU A 82 5.66 -11.15 -6.22
C LEU A 82 5.33 -9.64 -6.14
N LEU A 83 4.90 -9.03 -7.25
CA LEU A 83 4.54 -7.62 -7.30
C LEU A 83 3.28 -7.32 -6.47
N THR A 84 2.28 -8.22 -6.51
CA THR A 84 1.08 -8.06 -5.68
C THR A 84 1.39 -8.30 -4.21
N PHE A 85 2.29 -9.22 -3.87
CA PHE A 85 2.81 -9.37 -2.51
C PHE A 85 3.47 -8.08 -2.01
N PHE A 86 4.29 -7.40 -2.82
CA PHE A 86 4.87 -6.10 -2.45
C PHE A 86 3.78 -5.05 -2.17
N ALA A 87 2.74 -4.98 -3.00
CA ALA A 87 1.62 -4.07 -2.78
C ALA A 87 0.88 -4.35 -1.47
N TRP A 88 0.55 -5.62 -1.19
CA TRP A 88 -0.06 -6.02 0.08
C TRP A 88 0.83 -5.69 1.27
N MET A 89 2.14 -5.93 1.16
CA MET A 89 3.09 -5.62 2.23
C MET A 89 3.16 -4.12 2.51
N ILE A 90 3.14 -3.26 1.49
CA ILE A 90 3.08 -1.80 1.68
C ILE A 90 1.82 -1.39 2.48
N VAL A 91 0.68 -1.99 2.16
CA VAL A 91 -0.59 -1.71 2.87
C VAL A 91 -0.53 -2.19 4.32
N ILE A 92 -0.03 -3.40 4.55
CA ILE A 92 0.11 -3.99 5.90
C ILE A 92 1.10 -3.16 6.75
N LEU A 93 2.25 -2.81 6.17
CA LEU A 93 3.26 -1.97 6.82
C LEU A 93 2.72 -0.59 7.17
N GLY A 94 1.94 0.01 6.27
CA GLY A 94 1.28 1.29 6.53
C GLY A 94 0.26 1.19 7.65
N GLY A 95 -0.56 0.14 7.66
CA GLY A 95 -1.71 -0.04 8.54
C GLY A 95 -3.03 0.41 7.92
N LEU A 96 -4.13 -0.09 8.46
CA LEU A 96 -5.49 0.21 7.99
C LEU A 96 -6.07 1.46 8.70
N GLY A 97 -6.98 2.18 8.02
CA GLY A 97 -7.80 3.23 8.64
C GLY A 97 -7.28 4.67 8.57
N ARG A 98 -6.14 4.95 7.90
CA ARG A 98 -5.68 6.33 7.65
C ARG A 98 -5.17 6.50 6.21
N ALA A 99 -5.56 7.57 5.53
CA ALA A 99 -5.06 7.87 4.17
C ALA A 99 -3.52 7.97 4.10
N TRP A 100 -2.88 8.43 5.18
CA TRP A 100 -1.43 8.57 5.29
C TRP A 100 -0.67 7.24 5.47
N SER A 101 -1.36 6.14 5.72
CA SER A 101 -0.70 4.86 5.96
C SER A 101 0.06 4.34 4.74
N VAL A 102 -0.52 4.47 3.54
CA VAL A 102 0.05 3.92 2.30
C VAL A 102 1.36 4.61 1.90
N PRO A 103 1.47 5.95 1.85
CA PRO A 103 2.76 6.59 1.53
C PRO A 103 3.86 6.28 2.53
N VAL A 104 3.53 6.21 3.83
CA VAL A 104 4.50 5.87 4.88
C VAL A 104 4.92 4.41 4.78
N GLY A 105 3.98 3.49 4.57
CA GLY A 105 4.26 2.08 4.31
C GLY A 105 5.14 1.89 3.07
N ALA A 106 4.88 2.64 2.00
CA ALA A 106 5.69 2.61 0.78
C ALA A 106 7.10 3.14 1.01
N LEU A 107 7.25 4.21 1.79
CA LEU A 107 8.56 4.76 2.14
C LEU A 107 9.37 3.77 2.97
N VAL A 108 8.77 3.20 4.00
CA VAL A 108 9.44 2.22 4.89
C VAL A 108 9.80 0.96 4.12
N PHE A 109 8.86 0.41 3.34
CA PHE A 109 9.13 -0.73 2.47
C PHE A 109 10.27 -0.41 1.49
N GLY A 110 10.24 0.75 0.85
CA GLY A 110 11.28 1.20 -0.07
C GLY A 110 12.65 1.33 0.59
N VAL A 111 12.73 1.85 1.82
CA VAL A 111 13.98 1.95 2.59
C VAL A 111 14.50 0.57 2.97
N ILE A 112 13.64 -0.35 3.39
CA ILE A 112 14.04 -1.74 3.70
C ILE A 112 14.53 -2.42 2.41
N PHE A 113 13.75 -2.34 1.33
CA PHE A 113 14.04 -2.98 0.06
C PHE A 113 15.33 -2.43 -0.57
N ALA A 114 15.51 -1.11 -0.62
CA ALA A 114 16.73 -0.49 -1.13
C ALA A 114 17.92 -0.68 -0.16
N GLY A 115 17.69 -0.60 1.15
CA GLY A 115 18.69 -0.80 2.18
C GLY A 115 19.32 -2.19 2.13
N THR A 116 18.50 -3.22 1.91
CA THR A 116 18.99 -4.60 1.76
C THR A 116 19.85 -4.83 0.51
N ARG A 117 19.83 -3.90 -0.46
CA ARG A 117 20.75 -3.92 -1.61
C ARG A 117 22.18 -3.57 -1.21
N PHE A 118 22.38 -2.85 -0.11
CA PHE A 118 23.70 -2.45 0.39
C PHE A 118 24.28 -3.45 1.41
N PHE A 119 23.67 -4.63 1.56
CA PHE A 119 24.16 -5.72 2.41
C PHE A 119 25.31 -6.49 1.77
N ASP A 120 26.38 -5.77 1.41
CA ASP A 120 27.64 -6.33 0.91
C ASP A 120 28.67 -6.55 2.04
N PHE A 121 28.22 -6.78 3.28
CA PHE A 121 29.08 -7.04 4.43
C PHE A 121 29.09 -8.52 4.84
N PRO A 122 30.19 -9.04 5.43
CA PRO A 122 30.26 -10.41 5.91
C PRO A 122 29.19 -10.69 6.99
N PRO A 123 28.47 -11.83 6.97
CA PRO A 123 28.71 -13.04 6.18
C PRO A 123 28.00 -13.07 4.80
N PHE A 124 27.19 -12.05 4.45
CA PHE A 124 26.42 -12.04 3.20
C PHE A 124 27.30 -11.89 1.95
N SER A 125 28.49 -11.30 2.10
CA SER A 125 29.50 -11.17 1.03
C SER A 125 30.13 -12.51 0.59
N TRP A 126 29.93 -13.60 1.35
CA TRP A 126 30.50 -14.92 1.04
C TRP A 126 29.65 -15.74 0.06
N PHE A 127 28.41 -15.34 -0.18
CA PHE A 127 27.48 -16.03 -1.09
C PHE A 127 27.57 -15.45 -2.50
N ASP A 128 27.34 -16.31 -3.50
CA ASP A 128 27.32 -15.88 -4.90
C ASP A 128 26.14 -14.94 -5.18
N SER A 129 26.23 -14.20 -6.28
CA SER A 129 25.29 -13.18 -6.74
C SER A 129 23.84 -13.68 -6.79
N ALA A 130 23.63 -14.92 -7.22
CA ALA A 130 22.31 -15.55 -7.28
C ALA A 130 21.76 -15.83 -5.88
N ASP A 131 22.56 -16.44 -5.01
CA ASP A 131 22.16 -16.77 -3.64
C ASP A 131 21.86 -15.53 -2.80
N ARG A 132 22.61 -14.44 -3.01
CA ARG A 132 22.34 -13.14 -2.36
C ARG A 132 20.96 -12.58 -2.73
N ALA A 133 20.48 -12.80 -3.96
CA ALA A 133 19.15 -12.35 -4.35
C ALA A 133 18.04 -13.09 -3.58
N TYR A 134 18.20 -14.39 -3.37
CA TYR A 134 17.27 -15.19 -2.56
C TYR A 134 17.36 -14.85 -1.07
N LEU A 135 18.58 -14.73 -0.53
CA LEU A 135 18.81 -14.30 0.86
C LEU A 135 18.20 -12.92 1.13
N ARG A 136 18.29 -11.99 0.18
CA ARG A 136 17.64 -10.68 0.29
C ARG A 136 16.12 -10.81 0.45
N LEU A 137 15.46 -11.65 -0.34
CA LEU A 137 14.03 -11.89 -0.22
C LEU A 137 13.67 -12.51 1.13
N ILE A 138 14.49 -13.44 1.64
CA ILE A 138 14.31 -14.04 2.96
C ILE A 138 14.45 -12.99 4.07
N VAL A 139 15.47 -12.13 4.00
CA VAL A 139 15.69 -11.06 4.99
C VAL A 139 14.56 -10.05 4.95
N ILE A 140 14.11 -9.63 3.76
CA ILE A 140 12.92 -8.77 3.62
C ILE A 140 11.71 -9.44 4.27
N GLY A 141 11.47 -10.72 3.99
CA GLY A 141 10.41 -11.50 4.61
C GLY A 141 10.51 -11.52 6.13
N LEU A 142 11.70 -11.78 6.69
CA LEU A 142 11.95 -11.80 8.14
C LEU A 142 11.75 -10.43 8.80
N VAL A 143 12.24 -9.36 8.19
CA VAL A 143 12.03 -7.99 8.68
C VAL A 143 10.54 -7.67 8.73
N ILE A 144 9.78 -8.11 7.74
CA ILE A 144 8.34 -7.88 7.66
C ILE A 144 7.59 -8.76 8.68
N VAL A 145 7.93 -10.05 8.81
CA VAL A 145 7.36 -10.93 9.84
C VAL A 145 7.63 -10.36 11.23
N GLY A 146 8.85 -9.89 11.49
CA GLY A 146 9.19 -9.21 12.74
C GLY A 146 8.33 -7.97 12.96
N LEU A 147 8.19 -7.11 11.95
CA LEU A 147 7.38 -5.90 12.06
C LEU A 147 5.90 -6.21 12.34
N VAL A 148 5.32 -7.20 11.65
CA VAL A 148 3.94 -7.66 11.89
C VAL A 148 3.81 -8.23 13.31
N PHE A 149 4.80 -8.97 13.80
CA PHE A 149 4.80 -9.52 15.15
C PHE A 149 4.83 -8.42 16.23
N PHE A 150 5.67 -7.39 16.07
CA PHE A 150 5.80 -6.31 17.05
C PHE A 150 4.71 -5.23 16.92
N ARG A 151 4.16 -5.01 15.72
CA ARG A 151 3.17 -3.98 15.41
C ARG A 151 2.15 -4.52 14.38
N PRO A 152 1.21 -5.40 14.80
CA PRO A 152 0.23 -6.03 13.89
C PRO A 152 -0.74 -5.03 13.24
N GLN A 153 -0.80 -3.80 13.75
CA GLN A 153 -1.66 -2.73 13.24
C GLN A 153 -1.01 -1.94 12.10
N GLY A 154 0.26 -2.22 11.77
CA GLY A 154 1.08 -1.37 10.92
C GLY A 154 1.57 -0.10 11.63
N ILE A 155 2.32 0.74 10.92
CA ILE A 155 3.02 1.90 11.49
C ILE A 155 2.05 2.99 11.94
N LEU A 156 0.95 3.18 11.20
CA LEU A 156 -0.05 4.23 11.44
C LEU A 156 -1.45 3.68 11.78
N GLY A 157 -1.57 2.38 12.05
CA GLY A 157 -2.82 1.75 12.43
C GLY A 157 -3.44 2.37 13.70
N LYS A 158 -4.76 2.50 13.70
CA LYS A 158 -5.51 2.90 14.90
C LYS A 158 -5.92 1.65 15.68
N ARG A 159 -5.65 1.66 16.99
CA ARG A 159 -6.03 0.59 17.94
C ARG A 159 -7.55 0.36 18.00
N ASP A 160 -8.34 1.40 17.75
CA ASP A 160 -9.80 1.39 17.98
C ASP A 160 -10.64 0.68 16.90
N GLU A 161 -10.07 0.30 15.74
CA GLU A 161 -10.83 -0.41 14.68
C GLU A 161 -10.76 -1.94 14.77
N MET A 162 -9.96 -2.52 15.69
CA MET A 162 -9.89 -3.97 15.89
C MET A 162 -10.76 -4.49 17.04
N VAL A 163 -11.44 -3.59 17.77
CA VAL A 163 -12.23 -3.92 18.96
C VAL A 163 -13.74 -3.93 18.66
N LEU A 164 -14.13 -3.75 17.40
CA LEU A 164 -15.52 -3.89 16.95
C LEU A 164 -15.66 -5.22 16.20
N GLU A 165 -15.45 -6.32 16.91
CA GLU A 165 -16.09 -7.61 16.63
C GLU A 165 -17.12 -7.89 17.71
#